data_AF-A0A655AGV3-F1
#
_entry.id   AF-A0A655AGV3-F1
#
_cell.length_a   1.000
_cell.length_b   1.000
_cell.length_c   1.000
_cell.angle_alpha   90.00
_cell.angle_beta   90.00
_cell.angle_gamma   90.00
#
_symmetry.space_group_name_H-M   'P 1'
#
loop_
_entity.id
_entity.type
_entity.pdbx_description
1 polymer ?
#
loop_
_entity_poly.entity_id
_entity_poly.type
_entity_poly.pdbx_seq_one_letter_code
_entity_poly.pdbx_strand_id
1 'polypeptide(L)'
;MVATEFVTGIADFSAERARTISNPFRCHGVDVDLASLVYTGPRNHVLDYLAAKGWQPEGVSLAELFRRSGLDVRAADDDTIFISGCLTDHSSISPPTAAGWR
;
A
#
# COMPACT_ATOMS: atom_id res chain seq x y z
N MET A 1 -6.14 -2.98 -12.89
CA MET A 1 -5.52 -3.38 -11.61
C MET A 1 -4.63 -2.24 -11.17
N VAL A 2 -4.75 -1.77 -9.93
CA VAL A 2 -3.87 -0.75 -9.35
C VAL A 2 -3.08 -1.36 -8.21
N ALA A 3 -1.81 -0.97 -8.05
CA ALA A 3 -0.98 -1.37 -6.94
C ALA A 3 -0.33 -0.11 -6.33
N THR A 4 -0.38 -0.01 -5.01
CA THR A 4 0.25 1.07 -4.23
C THR A 4 0.82 0.50 -2.95
N GLU A 5 1.92 1.06 -2.47
CA GLU A 5 2.40 0.78 -1.12
C GLU A 5 1.71 1.69 -0.09
N PHE A 6 1.61 1.20 1.14
CA PHE A 6 1.06 1.93 2.27
C PHE A 6 1.85 1.60 3.54
N VAL A 7 2.37 2.64 4.18
CA VAL A 7 3.10 2.51 5.45
C VAL A 7 2.18 2.98 6.58
N THR A 8 1.78 2.05 7.44
CA THR A 8 0.84 2.31 8.54
C THR A 8 1.42 3.31 9.56
N GLY A 9 2.73 3.24 9.83
CA GLY A 9 3.44 4.11 10.78
C GLY A 9 3.92 5.46 10.23
N ILE A 10 3.60 5.84 8.99
CA ILE A 10 4.16 7.08 8.41
C ILE A 10 3.63 8.37 9.05
N ALA A 11 2.48 8.33 9.73
CA ALA A 11 2.01 9.49 10.51
C ALA A 11 2.86 9.71 11.78
N ASP A 12 3.44 8.65 12.34
CA ASP A 12 4.36 8.72 13.48
C ASP A 12 5.81 8.92 13.01
N PHE A 13 6.01 9.25 11.73
CA PHE A 13 7.31 9.55 11.18
C PHE A 13 7.84 10.85 11.80
N SER A 14 8.63 10.69 12.84
CA SER A 14 9.21 11.82 13.57
C SER A 14 10.32 12.49 12.77
N ALA A 15 10.52 13.78 13.03
CA ALA A 15 11.68 14.51 12.52
C ALA A 15 13.02 13.85 12.90
N GLU A 16 13.07 13.16 14.05
CA GLU A 16 14.22 12.37 14.51
C GLU A 16 14.53 11.18 13.57
N ARG A 17 13.50 10.41 13.20
CA ARG A 17 13.63 9.32 12.22
C ARG A 17 14.01 9.85 10.85
N ALA A 18 13.40 10.95 10.40
CA ALA A 18 13.75 11.62 9.15
C ALA A 18 15.23 12.03 9.11
N ARG A 19 15.73 12.60 10.22
CA ARG A 19 17.11 13.07 10.33
C ARG A 19 18.10 11.89 10.31
N THR A 20 17.75 10.78 10.96
CA THR A 20 18.51 9.53 10.92
C THR A 20 18.63 8.98 9.50
N ILE A 21 17.53 8.95 8.74
CA ILE A 21 17.49 8.44 7.37
C ILE A 21 18.20 9.40 6.40
N SER A 22 18.13 10.71 6.62
CA SER A 22 18.81 11.73 5.78
C SER A 22 20.34 11.75 5.95
N ASN A 23 20.85 11.26 7.08
CA ASN A 23 22.25 11.46 7.47
C ASN A 23 23.27 10.82 6.49
N PRO A 24 23.06 9.59 6.00
CA PRO A 24 23.94 8.98 4.99
C PRO A 24 23.94 9.75 3.67
N PHE A 25 22.81 10.34 3.26
CA PHE A 25 22.73 11.14 2.03
C PHE A 25 23.56 12.42 2.12
N ARG A 26 23.60 13.06 3.30
CA ARG A 26 24.46 14.23 3.55
C ARG A 26 25.95 13.90 3.38
N CYS A 27 26.38 12.70 3.76
CA CYS A 27 27.76 12.23 3.51
C CYS A 27 28.10 12.12 2.02
N HIS A 28 27.09 12.02 1.15
CA HIS A 28 27.22 11.98 -0.30
C HIS A 28 26.87 13.31 -0.99
N GLY A 29 26.76 14.41 -0.23
CA GLY A 29 26.47 15.75 -0.76
C GLY A 29 25.00 16.01 -1.08
N VAL A 30 24.10 15.12 -0.66
CA VAL A 30 22.65 15.24 -0.87
C VAL A 30 21.99 15.65 0.44
N ASP A 31 21.54 16.91 0.52
CA ASP A 31 20.79 17.42 1.68
C ASP A 31 19.29 17.40 1.38
N VAL A 32 18.59 16.45 1.98
CA VAL A 32 17.14 16.24 1.79
C VAL A 32 16.46 16.27 3.14
N ASP A 33 15.49 17.18 3.28
CA ASP A 33 14.58 17.20 4.42
C ASP A 33 13.43 16.20 4.21
N LEU A 34 13.68 14.94 4.57
CA LEU A 34 12.67 13.87 4.49
C LEU A 34 11.43 14.16 5.35
N ALA A 35 11.54 14.97 6.41
CA ALA A 35 10.39 15.29 7.24
C ALA A 35 9.39 16.17 6.48
N SER A 36 9.88 17.06 5.62
CA SER A 36 9.04 17.91 4.76
C SER A 36 8.26 17.14 3.69
N LEU A 37 8.69 15.91 3.38
CA LEU A 37 8.06 15.06 2.35
C LEU A 37 6.92 14.20 2.90
N VAL A 38 6.75 14.16 4.23
CA VAL A 38 5.71 13.35 4.87
C VAL A 38 4.48 14.20 5.16
N TYR A 39 3.34 13.78 4.60
CA TYR A 39 2.05 14.32 4.99
C TYR A 39 1.61 13.70 6.33
N THR A 40 1.60 14.51 7.39
CA THR A 40 1.24 14.11 8.77
C THR A 40 -0.23 14.37 9.13
N GLY A 41 -1.02 14.89 8.19
CA GLY A 41 -2.43 15.17 8.43
C GLY A 41 -3.32 13.91 8.48
N PRO A 42 -4.61 14.06 8.80
CA PRO A 42 -5.56 12.96 8.79
C PRO A 42 -5.61 12.28 7.43
N ARG A 43 -5.60 10.95 7.45
CA ARG A 43 -5.65 10.10 6.26
C ARG A 43 -6.70 9.02 6.44
N ASN A 44 -7.39 8.69 5.35
CA ASN A 44 -8.27 7.54 5.33
C ASN A 44 -7.43 6.26 5.35
N HIS A 45 -7.93 5.22 6.01
CA HIS A 45 -7.37 3.88 5.87
C HIS A 45 -7.56 3.43 4.42
N VAL A 46 -6.47 3.12 3.70
CA VAL A 46 -6.52 2.92 2.24
C VAL A 46 -7.42 1.75 1.85
N LEU A 47 -7.40 0.66 2.62
CA LEU A 47 -8.27 -0.50 2.37
C LEU A 47 -9.74 -0.10 2.46
N ASP A 48 -10.11 0.62 3.52
CA ASP A 48 -11.50 1.03 3.76
C ASP A 48 -11.96 2.03 2.70
N TYR A 49 -11.09 2.98 2.34
CA TYR A 49 -11.38 3.99 1.32
C TYR A 49 -11.59 3.36 -0.05
N LEU A 50 -10.73 2.42 -0.46
CA LEU A 50 -10.86 1.73 -1.75
C LEU A 50 -12.07 0.81 -1.77
N ALA A 51 -12.31 0.06 -0.69
CA ALA A 51 -13.50 -0.78 -0.56
C ALA A 51 -14.79 0.03 -0.68
N ALA A 52 -14.89 1.19 -0.01
CA ALA A 52 -16.02 2.10 -0.12
C ALA A 52 -16.22 2.67 -1.53
N LYS A 53 -15.20 2.63 -2.39
CA LYS A 53 -15.24 3.07 -3.80
C LYS A 53 -15.50 1.92 -4.78
N GLY A 54 -15.87 0.73 -4.30
CA GLY A 54 -16.20 -0.42 -5.15
C GLY A 54 -14.97 -1.16 -5.69
N TRP A 55 -13.81 -0.97 -5.08
CA TRP A 55 -12.63 -1.78 -5.35
C TRP A 55 -12.62 -3.00 -4.42
N GLN A 56 -11.93 -4.05 -4.85
CA GLN A 56 -11.57 -5.22 -4.04
C GLN A 56 -10.09 -5.13 -3.68
N PRO A 57 -9.70 -4.40 -2.61
CA PRO A 57 -8.31 -4.27 -2.23
C PRO A 57 -7.81 -5.46 -1.41
N GLU A 58 -6.60 -5.92 -1.68
CA GLU A 58 -5.85 -6.90 -0.90
C GLU A 58 -4.56 -6.26 -0.37
N GLY A 59 -4.29 -6.42 0.92
CA GLY A 59 -3.05 -5.97 1.57
C GLY A 59 -2.11 -7.14 1.86
N VAL A 60 -0.84 -7.02 1.46
CA VAL A 60 0.23 -8.00 1.67
C VAL A 60 1.39 -7.31 2.38
N SER A 61 1.84 -7.83 3.53
CA SER A 61 2.99 -7.25 4.22
C SER A 61 4.28 -7.44 3.42
N LEU A 62 5.26 -6.55 3.62
CA LEU A 62 6.57 -6.68 2.98
C LEU A 62 7.20 -8.05 3.31
N ALA A 63 7.12 -8.51 4.56
CA ALA A 63 7.63 -9.82 4.98
C ALA A 63 6.96 -11.00 4.24
N GLU A 64 5.64 -10.93 4.01
CA GLU A 64 4.91 -11.92 3.20
C GLU A 64 5.39 -11.90 1.74
N LEU A 65 5.61 -10.72 1.17
CA LEU A 65 6.08 -10.56 -0.20
C LEU A 65 7.50 -11.12 -0.41
N PHE A 66 8.41 -10.89 0.54
CA PHE A 66 9.74 -11.51 0.55
C PHE A 66 9.64 -13.04 0.56
N ARG A 67 8.82 -13.60 1.46
CA ARG A 67 8.65 -15.05 1.57
C ARG A 67 8.06 -15.68 0.31
N ARG A 68 7.04 -15.06 -0.31
CA ARG A 68 6.46 -15.50 -1.59
C ARG A 68 7.48 -15.47 -2.73
N SER A 69 8.42 -14.54 -2.67
CA SER A 69 9.47 -14.36 -3.68
C SER A 69 10.69 -15.26 -3.46
N GLY A 70 10.73 -16.04 -2.37
CA GLY A 70 11.89 -16.86 -2.01
C GLY A 70 13.11 -16.02 -1.58
N LEU A 71 12.89 -14.79 -1.13
CA LEU A 71 13.94 -13.89 -0.66
C LEU A 71 14.01 -13.88 0.86
N ASP A 72 15.21 -13.70 1.41
CA ASP A 72 15.41 -13.55 2.85
C ASP A 72 14.77 -12.26 3.36
N VAL A 73 13.99 -12.36 4.43
CA VAL A 73 13.34 -11.23 5.08
C VAL A 73 14.43 -10.35 5.70
N ARG A 74 14.67 -9.17 5.11
CA ARG A 74 15.72 -8.23 5.57
C ARG A 74 15.36 -7.43 6.81
N ALA A 75 14.08 -7.23 7.10
CA ALA A 75 13.58 -6.50 8.27
C ALA A 75 12.24 -7.09 8.70
N ALA A 76 12.21 -7.76 9.84
CA ALA A 76 10.99 -8.38 10.38
C ALA A 76 10.06 -7.36 11.05
N ASP A 77 10.52 -6.12 11.26
CA ASP A 77 9.81 -5.01 11.90
C ASP A 77 9.35 -3.92 10.91
N ASP A 78 9.42 -4.19 9.60
CA ASP A 78 8.92 -3.27 8.59
C ASP A 78 7.39 -3.41 8.46
N ASP A 79 6.67 -2.38 8.91
CA ASP A 79 5.21 -2.29 8.88
C ASP A 79 4.64 -1.89 7.50
N THR A 80 5.45 -1.94 6.44
CA THR A 80 5.00 -1.64 5.07
C THR A 80 4.05 -2.71 4.54
N ILE A 81 2.91 -2.25 4.02
CA ILE A 81 1.87 -3.08 3.40
C ILE A 81 1.74 -2.69 1.93
N PHE A 82 1.85 -3.67 1.04
CA PHE A 82 1.56 -3.52 -0.38
C PHE A 82 0.07 -3.77 -0.60
N ILE A 83 -0.62 -2.80 -1.19
CA ILE A 83 -2.04 -2.87 -1.49
C ILE A 83 -2.20 -3.01 -2.99
N SER A 84 -2.91 -4.06 -3.42
CA SER A 84 -3.33 -4.22 -4.80
C SER A 84 -4.85 -4.25 -4.87
N GLY A 85 -5.44 -3.87 -5.99
CA GLY A 85 -6.90 -3.91 -6.15
C GLY A 85 -7.37 -3.91 -7.59
N CYS A 86 -8.56 -4.48 -7.78
CA CYS A 86 -9.34 -4.37 -9.01
C CYS A 86 -10.65 -3.64 -8.74
N LEU A 87 -11.13 -2.89 -9.73
CA LEU A 87 -12.45 -2.28 -9.68
C LEU A 87 -13.46 -3.35 -10.09
N THR A 88 -14.44 -3.64 -9.23
CA THR A 88 -15.54 -4.52 -9.62
C THR A 88 -16.43 -3.79 -10.61
N ASP A 89 -16.48 -4.24 -11.86
CA ASP A 89 -17.52 -3.80 -12.79
C ASP A 89 -18.87 -4.34 -12.30
N HIS A 90 -19.83 -3.47 -12.06
CA HIS A 90 -21.17 -3.83 -11.62
C HIS A 90 -22.06 -4.28 -12.80
N SER A 91 -21.45 -4.63 -13.94
CA SER A 91 -22.14 -5.27 -15.05
C SER A 91 -22.51 -6.72 -14.71
N SER A 92 -23.52 -6.88 -13.86
CA SER A 92 -24.34 -8.09 -13.84
C SER A 92 -25.01 -8.22 -15.21
N ILE A 93 -24.31 -8.82 -16.17
CA ILE A 93 -24.96 -9.42 -17.33
C ILE A 93 -25.68 -10.64 -16.76
N SER A 94 -26.96 -10.45 -16.40
CA SER A 94 -27.85 -11.57 -16.19
C SER A 94 -27.82 -12.41 -17.47
N PRO A 95 -27.50 -13.72 -17.41
CA PRO A 95 -27.68 -14.55 -18.58
C PRO A 95 -29.17 -14.47 -18.97
N PRO A 96 -29.51 -14.32 -20.27
CA PRO A 96 -30.90 -14.43 -20.67
C PRO A 96 -31.37 -15.82 -20.24
N THR A 97 -32.38 -15.85 -19.38
CA THR A 97 -33.11 -17.07 -19.05
C THR A 97 -33.51 -17.72 -20.37
N ALA A 98 -32.83 -18.80 -20.74
CA ALA A 98 -33.26 -19.62 -21.84
C ALA A 98 -34.57 -20.28 -21.40
N ALA A 99 -35.68 -19.64 -21.79
CA ALA A 99 -36.98 -20.26 -21.88
C ALA A 99 -36.81 -21.58 -22.65
N GLY A 100 -37.32 -22.65 -22.06
CA GLY A 100 -36.91 -24.01 -22.38
C GLY A 100 -37.27 -24.49 -23.77
N TRP A 101 -36.69 -25.64 -24.12
CA TRP A 101 -37.21 -26.67 -25.03
C TRP A 101 -36.81 -28.01 -24.38
N ARG A 102 -37.82 -28.75 -23.88
CA ARG A 102 -38.31 -30.04 -24.40
C ARG A 102 -37.31 -31.18 -24.32
#